data_AF-A0A7S3CIU6-F1
#
_entry.id   AF-A0A7S3CIU6-F1
#
_cell.length_a   1.000
_cell.length_b   1.000
_cell.length_c   1.000
_cell.angle_alpha   90.00
_cell.angle_beta   90.00
_cell.angle_gamma   90.00
#
_symmetry.space_group_name_H-M   'P 1'
#
loop_
_entity.id
_entity.type
_entity.pdbx_description
1 polymer ?
#
loop_
_entity_poly.entity_id
_entity_poly.type
_entity_poly.pdbx_seq_one_letter_code
_entity_poly.pdbx_strand_id
1 'polypeptide(L)'
;MTCVACSSAIEKGLRSELKGKGLVDENSVSVILLVHKLKIALLKDVAARHLVTPDRIIIEVEDLGFGAKLISTFEVLEREVNKDNALESFRSNRSNMNEENQVKSQIFVITGMTCAACSGSIERHFMSSGPNQTPMVGISSINISLLTNKAVVSYDPRVIKQRDIISEIEDLGFEAEVQQQSSQVDIRDIVRAEVSKYQQKVKVSLLLYLPMAFLIWIVPYYDKLMPLMLSYILWNGNPTYLFVLFAISTIYLFYIGMEMAK
;
A
#
# COMPACT_ATOMS: atom_id res chain seq x y z
N MET A 1 -12.23 12.81 6.87
CA MET A 1 -11.32 13.98 7.01
C MET A 1 -11.44 14.82 5.76
N THR A 2 -11.90 16.07 5.85
CA THR A 2 -12.28 16.90 4.69
C THR A 2 -11.40 18.12 4.46
N CYS A 3 -10.44 18.41 5.35
CA CYS A 3 -9.65 19.64 5.31
C CYS A 3 -8.15 19.40 5.59
N VAL A 4 -7.31 20.14 4.88
CA VAL A 4 -5.83 20.14 5.01
C VAL A 4 -5.38 20.54 6.42
N ALA A 5 -6.10 21.45 7.06
CA ALA A 5 -5.82 21.84 8.44
C ALA A 5 -6.08 20.69 9.41
N CYS A 6 -7.15 19.92 9.21
CA CYS A 6 -7.47 18.77 10.04
C CYS A 6 -6.44 17.64 9.87
N SER A 7 -6.00 17.35 8.63
CA SER A 7 -4.95 16.34 8.43
C SER A 7 -3.63 16.75 9.08
N SER A 8 -3.25 18.02 8.97
CA SER A 8 -2.02 18.52 9.60
C SER A 8 -2.10 18.49 11.13
N ALA A 9 -3.28 18.77 11.71
CA ALA A 9 -3.49 18.67 13.15
C ALA A 9 -3.32 17.23 13.65
N ILE A 10 -3.86 16.25 12.93
CA ILE A 10 -3.72 14.83 13.25
C ILE A 10 -2.27 14.39 13.13
N GLU A 11 -1.58 14.74 12.04
CA GLU A 11 -0.17 14.41 11.86
C GLU A 11 0.70 14.96 12.98
N LYS A 12 0.48 16.23 13.38
CA LYS A 12 1.23 16.87 14.46
C LYS A 12 0.93 16.25 15.82
N GLY A 13 -0.36 16.02 16.14
CA GLY A 13 -0.78 15.42 17.41
C GLY A 13 -0.26 13.99 17.58
N LEU A 14 -0.38 13.16 16.54
CA LEU A 14 0.16 11.81 16.58
C LEU A 14 1.69 11.81 16.66
N ARG A 15 2.36 12.73 15.95
CA ARG A 15 3.81 12.85 16.01
C ARG A 15 4.28 13.24 17.41
N SER A 16 3.64 14.20 18.09
CA SER A 16 4.05 14.61 19.43
C SER A 16 3.92 13.47 20.44
N GLU A 17 2.81 12.73 20.38
CA GLU A 17 2.55 11.61 21.28
C GLU A 17 3.50 10.42 21.04
N LEU A 18 3.72 10.07 19.77
CA LEU A 18 4.59 8.93 19.42
C LEU A 18 6.08 9.26 19.61
N LYS A 19 6.48 10.53 19.46
CA LYS A 19 7.84 10.99 19.78
C LYS A 19 8.09 10.96 21.29
N GLY A 20 7.09 11.29 22.11
CA GLY A 20 7.16 11.16 23.57
C GLY A 20 7.41 9.73 24.05
N LYS A 21 7.04 8.73 23.23
CA LYS A 21 7.24 7.30 23.51
C LYS A 21 8.51 6.72 22.84
N GLY A 22 9.30 7.54 22.11
CA GLY A 22 10.60 7.15 21.54
C GLY A 22 10.55 6.21 20.32
N LEU A 23 9.42 6.16 19.60
CA LEU A 23 9.10 5.07 18.66
C LEU A 23 9.04 5.47 17.17
N VAL A 24 9.32 6.73 16.84
CA VAL A 24 8.87 7.37 15.59
C VAL A 24 9.90 8.37 15.06
N ASP A 25 10.36 8.15 13.82
CA ASP A 25 11.18 9.08 13.04
C ASP A 25 10.39 10.28 12.50
N GLU A 26 11.08 11.35 12.10
CA GLU A 26 10.50 12.56 11.53
C GLU A 26 9.73 12.37 10.20
N ASN A 27 9.55 11.15 9.68
CA ASN A 27 8.77 10.89 8.45
C ASN A 27 7.83 9.68 8.53
N SER A 28 7.53 9.24 9.75
CA SER A 28 6.77 8.01 10.01
C SER A 28 5.25 8.15 9.95
N VAL A 29 4.70 9.33 10.21
CA VAL A 29 3.24 9.61 10.21
C VAL A 29 2.89 10.45 8.98
N SER A 30 1.96 9.96 8.17
CA SER A 30 1.48 10.67 6.97
C SER A 30 -0.01 10.43 6.73
N VAL A 31 -0.75 11.50 6.45
CA VAL A 31 -2.18 11.48 6.10
C VAL A 31 -2.32 11.75 4.61
N ILE A 32 -2.96 10.81 3.92
CA ILE A 32 -3.23 10.92 2.49
C ILE A 32 -4.69 11.35 2.30
N LEU A 33 -4.90 12.67 2.19
CA LEU A 33 -6.23 13.29 2.06
C LEU A 33 -7.05 12.73 0.89
N LEU A 34 -6.43 12.51 -0.27
CA LEU A 34 -7.10 12.03 -1.48
C LEU A 34 -7.79 10.67 -1.28
N VAL A 35 -7.23 9.80 -0.43
CA VAL A 35 -7.76 8.47 -0.16
C VAL A 35 -8.35 8.33 1.24
N HIS A 36 -8.36 9.41 2.03
CA HIS A 36 -8.84 9.41 3.42
C HIS A 36 -8.17 8.34 4.29
N LYS A 37 -6.86 8.10 4.10
CA LYS A 37 -6.09 7.10 4.86
C LYS A 37 -4.96 7.75 5.65
N LEU A 38 -4.76 7.26 6.87
CA LEU A 38 -3.64 7.58 7.74
C LEU A 38 -2.64 6.42 7.69
N LYS A 39 -1.37 6.71 7.41
CA LYS A 39 -0.26 5.76 7.40
C LYS A 39 0.70 6.11 8.52
N ILE A 40 1.06 5.11 9.31
CA ILE A 40 1.99 5.22 10.43
C ILE A 40 3.03 4.11 10.27
N ALA A 41 4.31 4.46 10.29
CA ALA A 41 5.44 3.54 10.33
C ALA A 41 6.04 3.56 11.74
N LEU A 42 6.25 2.39 12.33
CA LEU A 42 6.81 2.27 13.68
C LEU A 42 8.14 1.54 13.57
N LEU A 43 9.18 2.07 14.22
CA LEU A 43 10.47 1.38 14.32
C LEU A 43 10.28 0.20 15.28
N LYS A 44 10.62 -1.00 14.80
CA LYS A 44 10.43 -2.25 15.54
C LYS A 44 11.57 -2.42 16.54
N ASP A 45 11.65 -1.55 17.55
CA ASP A 45 12.64 -1.74 18.61
C ASP A 45 12.13 -2.79 19.61
N VAL A 46 12.97 -3.79 19.84
CA VAL A 46 12.61 -5.12 20.36
C VAL A 46 12.05 -5.07 21.80
N ALA A 47 12.23 -3.94 22.49
CA ALA A 47 11.81 -3.69 23.87
C ALA A 47 10.38 -3.13 24.04
N ALA A 48 9.70 -2.68 22.98
CA ALA A 48 8.42 -1.95 23.07
C ALA A 48 7.18 -2.75 22.61
N ARG A 49 7.28 -4.08 22.45
CA ARG A 49 6.24 -4.94 21.85
C ARG A 49 4.88 -4.90 22.56
N HIS A 50 4.81 -4.43 23.81
CA HIS A 50 3.56 -4.35 24.57
C HIS A 50 2.91 -2.96 24.56
N LEU A 51 3.60 -1.91 24.09
CA LEU A 51 3.13 -0.52 24.25
C LEU A 51 2.39 0.04 23.03
N VAL A 52 2.52 -0.58 21.85
CA VAL A 52 1.94 -0.03 20.60
C VAL A 52 1.11 -1.09 19.89
N THR A 53 -0.12 -1.29 20.36
CA THR A 53 -1.15 -2.05 19.63
C THR A 53 -1.91 -1.12 18.68
N PRO A 54 -2.40 -1.63 17.54
CA PRO A 54 -3.21 -0.83 16.61
C PRO A 54 -4.45 -0.23 17.29
N ASP A 55 -5.01 -0.93 18.29
CA ASP A 55 -6.15 -0.45 19.07
C ASP A 55 -5.80 0.80 19.90
N ARG A 56 -4.57 0.86 20.45
CA ARG A 56 -4.09 2.02 21.20
C ARG A 56 -3.98 3.26 20.30
N ILE A 57 -3.56 3.06 19.06
CA ILE A 57 -3.44 4.13 18.06
C ILE A 57 -4.82 4.65 17.67
N ILE A 58 -5.83 3.78 17.56
CA ILE A 58 -7.20 4.20 17.28
C ILE A 58 -7.72 5.11 18.40
N ILE A 59 -7.55 4.70 19.66
CA ILE A 59 -7.96 5.50 20.83
C ILE A 59 -7.28 6.88 20.81
N GLU A 60 -5.98 6.92 20.50
CA GLU A 60 -5.24 8.20 20.42
C GLU A 60 -5.80 9.13 19.32
N VAL A 61 -6.23 8.58 18.19
CA VAL A 61 -6.85 9.39 17.12
C VAL A 61 -8.24 9.87 17.54
N GLU A 62 -8.97 9.07 18.32
CA GLU A 62 -10.27 9.44 18.89
C GLU A 62 -10.14 10.54 19.94
N ASP A 63 -9.10 10.50 20.78
CA ASP A 63 -8.78 11.54 21.77
C ASP A 63 -8.42 12.89 21.10
N LEU A 64 -7.87 12.85 19.88
CA LEU A 64 -7.68 14.04 19.03
C LEU A 64 -9.00 14.55 18.40
N GLY A 65 -10.13 13.89 18.63
CA GLY A 65 -11.44 14.25 18.12
C GLY A 65 -11.77 13.68 16.74
N PHE A 66 -11.06 12.64 16.28
CA PHE A 66 -11.26 12.03 14.97
C PHE A 66 -11.62 10.55 15.05
N GLY A 67 -12.65 10.11 14.33
CA GLY A 67 -12.95 8.67 14.22
C GLY A 67 -11.93 7.95 13.34
N ALA A 68 -11.38 6.83 13.84
CA ALA A 68 -10.43 5.99 13.11
C ALA A 68 -10.90 4.53 13.05
N LYS A 69 -10.55 3.83 11.96
CA LYS A 69 -10.80 2.40 11.80
C LYS A 69 -9.55 1.73 11.23
N LEU A 70 -9.12 0.62 11.84
CA LEU A 70 -8.02 -0.17 11.32
C LEU A 70 -8.43 -0.82 10.00
N ILE A 71 -7.65 -0.56 8.94
CA ILE A 71 -7.83 -1.20 7.63
C ILE A 71 -6.95 -2.44 7.54
N SER A 72 -5.66 -2.31 7.88
CA SER A 72 -4.67 -3.37 7.75
C SER A 72 -3.34 -2.94 8.38
N THR A 73 -2.68 -3.86 9.08
CA THR A 73 -1.31 -3.67 9.61
C THR A 73 -0.34 -4.44 8.72
N PHE A 74 0.78 -3.82 8.36
CA PHE A 74 1.83 -4.45 7.56
C PHE A 74 3.15 -4.38 8.32
N GLU A 75 3.83 -5.51 8.49
CA GLU A 75 5.21 -5.52 8.96
C GLU A 75 6.13 -5.22 7.76
N VAL A 76 6.77 -4.07 7.78
CA VAL A 76 7.80 -3.71 6.80
C VAL A 76 9.13 -4.29 7.29
N LEU A 77 9.59 -5.38 6.69
CA LEU A 77 10.98 -5.81 6.83
C LEU A 77 11.84 -4.77 6.09
N GLU A 78 12.61 -3.97 6.84
CA GLU A 78 13.54 -3.00 6.28
C GLU A 78 14.51 -3.68 5.31
N ARG A 79 14.50 -3.28 4.03
CA ARG A 79 15.72 -3.29 3.24
C ARG A 79 16.30 -1.88 3.36
N GLU A 80 17.54 -1.79 3.80
CA GLU A 80 18.30 -0.55 3.84
C GLU A 80 18.17 0.20 2.50
N VAL A 81 17.54 1.37 2.53
CA VAL A 81 17.57 2.32 1.42
C VAL A 81 18.67 3.33 1.76
N ASN A 82 19.91 2.99 1.41
CA ASN A 82 21.00 3.96 1.41
C ASN A 82 21.05 4.66 0.04
N LYS A 83 20.38 5.81 -0.05
CA LYS A 83 20.71 6.91 -0.97
C LYS A 83 21.31 7.96 -0.05
N ASP A 84 22.61 8.21 -0.04
CA ASP A 84 23.38 8.80 -1.12
C ASP A 84 24.87 8.44 -0.95
N ASN A 85 25.55 7.99 -2.01
CA ASN A 85 26.93 8.38 -2.35
C ASN A 85 27.38 7.70 -3.65
N ALA A 86 27.77 8.56 -4.59
CA ALA A 86 28.09 8.24 -5.97
C ALA A 86 29.32 7.33 -6.10
N LEU A 87 29.10 6.17 -6.71
CA LEU A 87 29.72 5.79 -7.98
C LEU A 87 31.15 6.31 -8.27
N GLU A 88 32.18 5.98 -7.47
CA GLU A 88 33.56 5.95 -8.00
C GLU A 88 34.64 5.22 -7.19
N SER A 89 34.44 4.87 -5.92
CA SER A 89 35.52 4.24 -5.11
C SER A 89 35.33 2.75 -4.78
N PHE A 90 34.20 2.13 -5.14
CA PHE A 90 33.82 0.80 -4.66
C PHE A 90 34.25 -0.39 -5.54
N ARG A 91 35.07 -0.17 -6.58
CA ARG A 91 35.42 -1.23 -7.55
C ARG A 91 36.65 -2.08 -7.14
N SER A 92 37.29 -1.84 -5.99
CA SER A 92 38.52 -2.57 -5.61
C SER A 92 38.50 -3.31 -4.28
N ASN A 93 37.37 -3.40 -3.56
CA ASN A 93 37.33 -4.05 -2.24
C ASN A 93 36.23 -5.11 -2.09
N ARG A 94 35.92 -5.85 -3.17
CA ARG A 94 34.90 -6.91 -3.19
C ARG A 94 35.46 -8.31 -2.97
N SER A 95 36.57 -8.42 -2.24
CA SER A 95 37.17 -9.70 -1.85
C SER A 95 37.70 -9.61 -0.42
N ASN A 96 36.81 -9.42 0.55
CA ASN A 96 36.80 -10.07 1.87
C ASN A 96 35.87 -9.31 2.83
N MET A 97 35.10 -10.11 3.59
CA MET A 97 34.28 -9.76 4.76
C MET A 97 32.93 -9.09 4.50
N ASN A 98 31.87 -9.91 4.47
CA ASN A 98 30.85 -9.94 5.53
C ASN A 98 29.95 -11.16 5.29
N GLU A 99 30.39 -12.28 5.84
CA GLU A 99 29.71 -13.57 5.83
C GLU A 99 29.10 -13.86 7.21
N GLU A 100 28.64 -12.83 7.93
CA GLU A 100 28.07 -12.95 9.27
C GLU A 100 26.53 -13.02 9.23
N ASN A 101 26.00 -14.20 9.56
CA ASN A 101 24.66 -14.54 10.02
C ASN A 101 23.44 -14.10 9.16
N GLN A 102 23.17 -14.80 8.05
CA GLN A 102 21.96 -14.58 7.24
C GLN A 102 20.78 -15.44 7.71
N VAL A 103 20.03 -14.98 8.71
CA VAL A 103 18.74 -15.60 9.05
C VAL A 103 17.71 -15.29 7.95
N LYS A 104 17.23 -16.32 7.25
CA LYS A 104 16.22 -16.20 6.18
C LYS A 104 14.84 -16.57 6.73
N SER A 105 13.84 -15.72 6.49
CA SER A 105 12.44 -16.01 6.83
C SER A 105 11.67 -16.51 5.59
N GLN A 106 10.96 -17.62 5.74
CA GLN A 106 10.16 -18.24 4.69
C GLN A 106 8.78 -18.62 5.23
N ILE A 107 7.77 -18.45 4.37
CA ILE A 107 6.38 -18.83 4.67
C ILE A 107 6.11 -20.19 4.04
N PHE A 108 5.53 -21.10 4.82
CA PHE A 108 5.06 -22.41 4.41
C PHE A 108 3.55 -22.49 4.61
N VAL A 109 2.84 -23.01 3.62
CA VAL A 109 1.40 -23.32 3.73
C VAL A 109 1.31 -24.77 4.18
N ILE A 110 0.58 -25.03 5.28
CA ILE A 110 0.45 -26.36 5.86
C ILE A 110 -1.01 -26.82 5.72
N THR A 111 -1.22 -27.99 5.15
CA THR A 111 -2.52 -28.64 5.00
C THR A 111 -2.68 -29.75 6.05
N GLY A 112 -3.88 -29.90 6.59
CA GLY A 112 -4.21 -30.91 7.60
C GLY A 112 -4.19 -30.42 9.06
N MET A 113 -3.82 -29.16 9.32
CA MET A 113 -3.99 -28.55 10.65
C MET A 113 -5.46 -28.24 10.90
N THR A 114 -6.09 -28.97 11.84
CA THR A 114 -7.54 -28.82 12.14
C THR A 114 -7.82 -28.37 13.57
N CYS A 115 -6.81 -28.38 14.44
CA CYS A 115 -6.95 -28.02 15.86
C CYS A 115 -5.73 -27.23 16.34
N ALA A 116 -5.92 -26.39 17.36
CA ALA A 116 -4.84 -25.66 18.03
C ALA A 116 -3.78 -26.60 18.63
N ALA A 117 -4.17 -27.85 18.95
CA ALA A 117 -3.23 -28.88 19.37
C ALA A 117 -2.28 -29.30 18.23
N CYS A 118 -2.74 -29.33 16.98
CA CYS A 118 -1.92 -29.69 15.82
C CYS A 118 -0.84 -28.64 15.56
N SER A 119 -1.22 -27.35 15.54
CA SER A 119 -0.26 -26.25 15.37
C SER A 119 0.75 -26.21 16.52
N GLY A 120 0.29 -26.43 17.75
CA GLY A 120 1.19 -26.52 18.92
C GLY A 120 2.13 -27.72 18.88
N SER A 121 1.73 -28.85 18.27
CA SER A 121 2.60 -30.02 18.10
C SER A 121 3.75 -29.70 17.15
N ILE A 122 3.47 -29.02 16.03
CA ILE A 122 4.47 -28.63 15.06
C ILE A 122 5.42 -27.58 15.67
N GLU A 123 4.91 -26.57 16.38
CA GLU A 123 5.76 -25.57 17.06
C GLU A 123 6.71 -26.23 18.08
N ARG A 124 6.22 -27.16 18.89
CA ARG A 124 7.04 -27.86 19.90
C ARG A 124 8.11 -28.75 19.29
N HIS A 125 7.80 -29.38 18.15
CA HIS A 125 8.75 -30.20 17.39
C HIS A 125 9.98 -29.39 16.95
N PHE A 126 9.75 -28.19 16.42
CA PHE A 126 10.83 -27.30 15.99
C PHE A 126 11.50 -26.51 17.15
N MET A 127 10.77 -26.18 18.21
CA MET A 127 11.28 -25.37 19.35
C MET A 127 11.93 -26.18 20.49
N SER A 128 12.16 -27.49 20.34
CA SER A 128 12.83 -28.32 21.38
C SER A 128 12.12 -28.34 22.75
N SER A 129 10.78 -28.26 22.76
CA SER A 129 9.99 -28.20 24.01
C SER A 129 9.22 -29.50 24.31
N GLY A 130 9.57 -30.60 23.64
CA GLY A 130 8.99 -31.92 23.84
C GLY A 130 9.88 -32.82 24.71
N PRO A 131 9.31 -33.72 25.54
CA PRO A 131 10.07 -34.56 26.47
C PRO A 131 10.92 -35.69 25.83
N ASN A 132 11.01 -35.79 24.50
CA ASN A 132 11.71 -36.89 23.79
C ASN A 132 12.25 -36.51 22.39
N GLN A 133 12.51 -35.24 22.07
CA GLN A 133 12.84 -34.83 20.70
C GLN A 133 14.12 -34.01 20.58
N THR A 134 14.92 -34.34 19.57
CA THR A 134 16.20 -33.69 19.23
C THR A 134 15.97 -32.30 18.63
N PRO A 135 16.68 -31.26 19.09
CA PRO A 135 16.60 -29.93 18.50
C PRO A 135 16.99 -29.95 17.03
N MET A 136 16.15 -29.38 16.15
CA MET A 136 16.59 -29.06 14.80
C MET A 136 17.57 -27.88 14.86
N VAL A 137 18.84 -28.17 14.54
CA VAL A 137 19.90 -27.17 14.48
C VAL A 137 19.65 -26.26 13.27
N GLY A 138 19.59 -24.95 13.50
CA GLY A 138 19.51 -23.95 12.42
C GLY A 138 18.17 -23.21 12.29
N ILE A 139 17.18 -23.49 13.13
CA ILE A 139 15.92 -22.72 13.19
C ILE A 139 16.01 -21.69 14.33
N SER A 140 15.83 -20.41 14.01
CA SER A 140 15.86 -19.31 14.98
C SER A 140 14.49 -19.06 15.62
N SER A 141 13.42 -19.16 14.83
CA SER A 141 12.05 -18.98 15.31
C SER A 141 11.04 -19.61 14.38
N ILE A 142 9.92 -20.06 14.95
CA ILE A 142 8.75 -20.55 14.22
C ILE A 142 7.49 -19.91 14.78
N ASN A 143 6.56 -19.53 13.91
CA ASN A 143 5.25 -19.03 14.30
C ASN A 143 4.19 -19.65 13.39
N ILE A 144 3.23 -20.34 13.98
CA ILE A 144 2.19 -21.03 13.23
C ILE A 144 0.84 -20.37 13.49
N SER A 145 0.15 -20.03 12.41
CA SER A 145 -1.19 -19.46 12.45
C SER A 145 -2.19 -20.48 11.94
N LEU A 146 -2.97 -21.08 12.85
CA LEU A 146 -4.07 -21.98 12.52
C LEU A 146 -5.14 -21.28 11.68
N LEU A 147 -5.40 -19.99 11.94
CA LEU A 147 -6.40 -19.20 11.21
C LEU A 147 -6.06 -19.04 9.72
N THR A 148 -4.77 -19.00 9.39
CA THR A 148 -4.31 -18.77 8.00
C THR A 148 -3.69 -20.01 7.37
N ASN A 149 -3.62 -21.14 8.09
CA ASN A 149 -2.94 -22.38 7.68
C ASN A 149 -1.51 -22.13 7.20
N LYS A 150 -0.80 -21.21 7.86
CA LYS A 150 0.55 -20.78 7.49
C LYS A 150 1.51 -20.88 8.66
N ALA A 151 2.73 -21.32 8.37
CA ALA A 151 3.86 -21.27 9.27
C ALA A 151 4.93 -20.32 8.73
N VAL A 152 5.38 -19.39 9.57
CA VAL A 152 6.51 -18.50 9.29
C VAL A 152 7.72 -19.07 10.03
N VAL A 153 8.73 -19.49 9.29
CA VAL A 153 9.95 -20.09 9.84
C VAL A 153 11.14 -19.21 9.50
N SER A 154 11.90 -18.82 10.52
CA SER A 154 13.18 -18.12 10.38
C SER A 154 14.30 -19.12 10.63
N TYR A 155 15.13 -19.35 9.62
CA TYR A 155 16.19 -20.37 9.66
C TYR A 155 17.46 -19.87 8.97
N ASP A 156 18.59 -20.46 9.32
CA ASP A 156 19.86 -20.22 8.63
C ASP A 156 19.95 -21.12 7.37
N PRO A 157 19.95 -20.54 6.15
CA PRO A 157 20.00 -21.30 4.90
C PRO A 157 21.33 -22.02 4.68
N ARG A 158 22.37 -21.76 5.49
CA ARG A 158 23.63 -22.51 5.47
C ARG A 158 23.53 -23.82 6.22
N VAL A 159 22.69 -23.87 7.25
CA VAL A 159 22.53 -25.03 8.14
C VAL A 159 21.39 -25.92 7.65
N ILE A 160 20.28 -25.33 7.23
CA ILE A 160 19.08 -26.08 6.82
C ILE A 160 18.45 -25.50 5.55
N LYS A 161 17.96 -26.38 4.67
CA LYS A 161 17.26 -25.97 3.44
C LYS A 161 15.74 -26.02 3.62
N GLN A 162 15.03 -25.28 2.78
CA GLN A 162 13.56 -25.23 2.77
C GLN A 162 12.92 -26.61 2.57
N ARG A 163 13.59 -27.49 1.82
CA ARG A 163 13.11 -28.85 1.56
C ARG A 163 13.17 -29.72 2.82
N ASP A 164 14.19 -29.54 3.63
CA ASP A 164 14.36 -30.32 4.87
C ASP A 164 13.26 -29.94 5.87
N ILE A 165 12.88 -28.66 5.93
CA ILE A 165 11.76 -28.16 6.74
C ILE A 165 10.43 -28.77 6.28
N ILE A 166 10.21 -28.91 4.97
CA ILE A 166 9.00 -29.55 4.43
C ILE A 166 8.95 -31.03 4.81
N SER A 167 10.05 -31.75 4.59
CA SER A 167 10.16 -33.18 4.92
C SER A 167 9.81 -33.43 6.39
N GLU A 168 10.30 -32.57 7.29
CA GLU A 168 10.02 -32.72 8.72
C GLU A 168 8.52 -32.51 9.06
N ILE A 169 7.85 -31.59 8.36
CA ILE A 169 6.41 -31.38 8.54
C ILE A 169 5.62 -32.57 7.97
N GLU A 170 6.09 -33.16 6.87
CA GLU A 170 5.54 -34.38 6.28
C GLU A 170 5.70 -35.60 7.20
N ASP A 171 6.83 -35.73 7.89
CA ASP A 171 7.08 -36.78 8.87
C ASP A 171 6.16 -36.70 10.10
N LEU A 172 5.67 -35.50 10.43
CA LEU A 172 4.63 -35.29 11.45
C LEU A 172 3.22 -35.63 10.97
N GLY A 173 3.04 -35.99 9.70
CA GLY A 173 1.76 -36.34 9.09
C GLY A 173 0.98 -35.15 8.54
N PHE A 174 1.64 -34.03 8.24
CA PHE A 174 1.02 -32.85 7.63
C PHE A 174 1.64 -32.57 6.26
N GLU A 175 0.87 -32.04 5.32
CA GLU A 175 1.43 -31.63 4.02
C GLU A 175 1.91 -30.18 4.11
N ALA A 176 3.09 -29.86 3.58
CA ALA A 176 3.62 -28.50 3.57
C ALA A 176 4.15 -28.08 2.20
N GLU A 177 3.82 -26.87 1.78
CA GLU A 177 4.32 -26.29 0.53
C GLU A 177 5.00 -24.93 0.81
N VAL A 178 6.13 -24.68 0.13
CA VAL A 178 6.74 -23.34 0.19
C VAL A 178 5.81 -22.37 -0.51
N GLN A 179 5.32 -21.37 0.22
CA GLN A 179 4.72 -20.21 -0.43
C GLN A 179 5.86 -19.49 -1.15
N GLN A 180 5.92 -19.65 -2.48
CA GLN A 180 6.79 -18.84 -3.31
C GLN A 180 6.49 -17.40 -2.93
N GLN A 181 7.50 -16.70 -2.41
CA GLN A 181 7.44 -15.26 -2.25
C GLN A 181 7.41 -14.71 -3.68
N SER A 182 6.23 -14.73 -4.31
CA SER A 182 5.95 -13.91 -5.47
C SER A 182 6.28 -12.50 -4.99
N SER A 183 7.38 -12.00 -5.55
CA SER A 183 7.89 -10.64 -5.56
C SER A 183 7.12 -9.68 -4.66
N GLN A 184 7.82 -9.02 -3.73
CA GLN A 184 7.36 -7.79 -3.07
C GLN A 184 6.32 -7.09 -3.95
N VAL A 185 5.05 -7.17 -3.56
CA VAL A 185 4.00 -6.46 -4.28
C VAL A 185 4.29 -4.99 -3.98
N ASP A 186 4.95 -4.34 -4.92
CA ASP A 186 5.22 -2.91 -4.83
C ASP A 186 3.85 -2.23 -4.72
N ILE A 187 3.69 -1.40 -3.69
CA ILE A 187 2.46 -0.65 -3.43
C ILE A 187 2.09 0.14 -4.70
N ARG A 188 3.07 0.51 -5.53
CA ARG A 188 2.87 1.15 -6.83
C ARG A 188 2.05 0.32 -7.81
N ASP A 189 2.08 -1.00 -7.72
CA ASP A 189 1.37 -1.89 -8.65
C ASP A 189 -0.09 -2.08 -8.21
N ILE A 190 -0.36 -2.12 -6.90
CA ILE A 190 -1.72 -2.05 -6.35
C ILE A 190 -2.35 -0.70 -6.69
N VAL A 191 -1.62 0.39 -6.51
CA VAL A 191 -2.09 1.74 -6.84
C VAL A 191 -2.30 1.90 -8.35
N ARG A 192 -1.40 1.38 -9.20
CA ARG A 192 -1.59 1.42 -10.66
C ARG A 192 -2.78 0.59 -11.13
N ALA A 193 -3.02 -0.58 -10.52
CA ALA A 193 -4.19 -1.39 -10.81
C ALA A 193 -5.49 -0.61 -10.52
N GLU A 194 -5.56 0.13 -9.41
CA GLU A 194 -6.72 0.95 -9.08
C GLU A 194 -6.85 2.19 -9.97
N VAL A 195 -5.73 2.88 -10.24
CA VAL A 195 -5.69 4.10 -11.09
C VAL A 195 -6.07 3.79 -12.53
N SER A 196 -5.76 2.60 -13.04
CA SER A 196 -6.09 2.20 -14.42
C SER A 196 -7.58 2.28 -14.74
N LYS A 197 -8.45 1.99 -13.75
CA LYS A 197 -9.91 2.07 -13.88
C LYS A 197 -10.39 3.51 -14.13
N TYR A 198 -9.73 4.49 -13.50
CA TYR A 198 -10.10 5.91 -13.61
C TYR A 198 -9.43 6.60 -14.81
N GLN A 199 -8.28 6.11 -15.26
CA GLN A 199 -7.56 6.70 -16.40
C GLN A 199 -8.37 6.70 -17.70
N GLN A 200 -9.17 5.66 -17.93
CA GLN A 200 -9.96 5.55 -19.15
C GLN A 200 -11.07 6.61 -19.21
N LYS A 201 -11.71 6.91 -18.08
CA LYS A 201 -12.73 7.97 -17.98
C LYS A 201 -12.13 9.35 -18.25
N VAL A 202 -10.94 9.64 -17.70
CA VAL A 202 -10.24 10.91 -17.91
C VAL A 202 -9.87 11.14 -19.38
N LYS A 203 -9.39 10.10 -20.07
CA LYS A 203 -9.03 10.21 -21.50
C LYS A 203 -10.24 10.49 -22.39
N VAL A 204 -11.39 9.86 -22.12
CA VAL A 204 -12.63 10.09 -22.89
C VAL A 204 -13.15 11.51 -22.68
N SER A 205 -13.15 12.02 -21.44
CA SER A 205 -13.53 13.41 -21.15
C SER A 205 -12.58 14.42 -21.80
N LEU A 206 -11.27 14.16 -21.79
CA LEU A 206 -10.26 15.03 -22.41
C LEU A 206 -10.43 15.07 -23.94
N LEU A 207 -10.66 13.91 -24.56
CA LEU A 207 -10.86 13.78 -26.01
C LEU A 207 -12.11 14.55 -26.48
N LEU A 208 -13.16 14.59 -25.67
CA LEU A 208 -14.42 15.26 -26.00
C LEU A 208 -14.36 16.78 -25.75
N TYR A 209 -13.52 17.22 -24.81
CA TYR A 209 -13.29 18.64 -24.51
C TYR A 209 -12.43 19.37 -25.56
N LEU A 210 -11.40 18.70 -26.09
CA LEU A 210 -10.48 19.25 -27.08
C LEU A 210 -11.16 19.84 -28.34
N PRO A 211 -12.07 19.14 -29.03
CA PRO A 211 -12.75 19.69 -30.22
C PRO A 211 -13.69 20.85 -29.86
N MET A 212 -14.29 20.83 -28.66
CA MET A 212 -15.12 21.95 -28.18
C MET A 212 -14.30 23.20 -27.88
N ALA A 213 -13.19 23.05 -27.17
CA ALA A 213 -12.28 24.16 -26.87
C ALA A 213 -11.71 24.76 -28.17
N PHE A 214 -11.39 23.90 -29.13
CA PHE A 214 -10.91 24.30 -30.45
C PHE A 214 -11.94 25.12 -31.22
N LEU A 215 -13.22 24.71 -31.23
CA LEU A 215 -14.29 25.49 -31.85
C LEU A 215 -14.46 26.88 -31.21
N ILE A 216 -14.40 26.96 -29.89
CA ILE A 216 -14.53 28.23 -29.15
C ILE A 216 -13.37 29.18 -29.47
N TRP A 217 -12.16 28.67 -29.65
CA TRP A 217 -10.98 29.48 -29.97
C TRP A 217 -10.83 29.82 -31.45
N ILE A 218 -11.27 28.94 -32.37
CA ILE A 218 -11.04 29.13 -33.81
C ILE A 218 -12.12 29.95 -34.50
N VAL A 219 -13.38 29.84 -34.05
CA VAL A 219 -14.51 30.59 -34.60
C VAL A 219 -14.34 32.12 -34.53
N PRO A 220 -13.82 32.73 -33.44
CA PRO A 220 -13.63 34.18 -33.37
C PRO A 220 -12.43 34.70 -34.20
N TYR A 221 -11.55 33.82 -34.67
CA TYR A 221 -10.35 34.20 -35.43
C TYR A 221 -10.56 34.22 -36.96
N TYR A 222 -11.65 33.62 -37.46
CA TYR A 222 -11.96 33.63 -38.89
C TYR A 222 -12.80 34.84 -39.29
N ASP A 223 -12.14 35.85 -39.87
CA ASP A 223 -12.72 37.13 -40.30
C ASP A 223 -13.96 37.02 -41.20
N LYS A 224 -14.07 35.94 -42.00
CA LYS A 224 -15.23 35.71 -42.88
C LYS A 224 -16.45 35.12 -42.18
N LEU A 225 -16.26 34.46 -41.03
CA LEU A 225 -17.33 33.77 -40.30
C LEU A 225 -17.98 34.67 -39.24
N MET A 226 -17.19 35.59 -38.67
CA MET A 226 -17.62 36.58 -37.68
C MET A 226 -18.84 37.43 -38.10
N PRO A 227 -18.89 38.07 -39.28
CA PRO A 227 -20.04 38.92 -39.65
C PRO A 227 -21.32 38.11 -39.92
N LEU A 228 -21.21 36.84 -40.31
CA LEU A 228 -22.37 35.96 -40.55
C LEU A 228 -23.00 35.45 -39.23
N MET A 229 -22.18 35.24 -38.20
CA MET A 229 -22.62 34.85 -36.85
C MET A 229 -23.10 36.02 -35.98
N LEU A 230 -22.51 37.21 -36.12
CA LEU A 230 -22.95 38.42 -35.41
C LEU A 230 -24.13 39.15 -36.08
N SER A 231 -24.39 38.93 -37.39
CA SER A 231 -25.52 39.56 -38.09
C SER A 231 -26.87 38.94 -37.74
N TYR A 232 -26.90 37.65 -37.38
CA TYR A 232 -28.09 37.03 -36.85
C TYR A 232 -28.17 37.30 -35.34
N ILE A 233 -28.90 38.35 -35.00
CA ILE A 233 -29.28 38.70 -33.63
C ILE A 233 -30.62 38.01 -33.36
N LEU A 234 -30.65 37.07 -32.42
CA LEU A 234 -31.89 36.44 -31.96
C LEU A 234 -32.52 37.27 -30.83
N TRP A 235 -33.64 36.78 -30.29
CA TRP A 235 -34.42 37.39 -29.20
C TRP A 235 -33.51 38.08 -28.15
N ASN A 236 -33.81 39.35 -27.84
CA ASN A 236 -33.15 40.18 -26.84
C ASN A 236 -31.76 40.77 -27.20
N GLY A 237 -31.42 40.88 -28.49
CA GLY A 237 -30.16 41.55 -28.87
C GLY A 237 -28.92 40.66 -28.73
N ASN A 238 -29.11 39.37 -28.43
CA ASN A 238 -28.01 38.43 -28.26
C ASN A 238 -27.67 37.72 -29.57
N PRO A 239 -26.37 37.53 -29.89
CA PRO A 239 -25.94 36.84 -31.10
C PRO A 239 -26.25 35.33 -31.03
N THR A 240 -26.61 34.74 -32.17
CA THR A 240 -27.07 33.34 -32.25
C THR A 240 -26.06 32.31 -31.77
N TYR A 241 -24.76 32.58 -31.92
CA TYR A 241 -23.72 31.64 -31.51
C TYR A 241 -23.78 31.33 -30.00
N LEU A 242 -24.27 32.25 -29.16
CA LEU A 242 -24.44 32.02 -27.72
C LEU A 242 -25.50 30.95 -27.43
N PHE A 243 -26.60 30.94 -28.18
CA PHE A 243 -27.63 29.92 -28.02
C PHE A 243 -27.14 28.55 -28.49
N VAL A 244 -26.35 28.52 -29.58
CA VAL A 244 -25.71 27.29 -30.07
C VAL A 244 -24.71 26.75 -29.05
N LEU A 245 -23.86 27.61 -28.47
CA LEU A 245 -22.93 27.23 -27.40
C LEU A 245 -23.67 26.76 -26.14
N PHE A 246 -24.76 27.42 -25.76
CA PHE A 246 -25.56 27.03 -24.59
C PHE A 246 -26.21 25.66 -24.78
N ALA A 247 -26.79 25.39 -25.95
CA ALA A 247 -27.38 24.11 -26.28
C ALA A 247 -26.32 22.98 -26.26
N ILE A 248 -25.17 23.23 -26.88
CA ILE A 248 -24.04 22.30 -26.90
C ILE A 248 -23.50 22.04 -25.49
N SER A 249 -23.32 23.08 -24.68
CA SER A 249 -22.84 22.98 -23.30
C SER A 249 -23.81 22.18 -22.43
N THR A 250 -25.12 22.36 -22.63
CA THR A 250 -26.15 21.63 -21.89
C THR A 250 -26.15 20.14 -22.24
N ILE A 251 -26.00 19.80 -23.53
CA ILE A 251 -25.85 18.40 -23.97
C ILE A 251 -24.59 17.77 -23.39
N TYR A 252 -23.47 18.49 -23.38
CA TYR A 252 -22.20 18.03 -22.82
C TYR A 252 -22.29 17.78 -21.30
N LEU A 253 -22.86 18.73 -20.55
CA LEU A 253 -23.06 18.61 -19.09
C LEU A 253 -24.01 17.46 -18.74
N PHE A 254 -25.09 17.28 -19.51
CA PHE A 254 -26.02 16.17 -19.31
C PHE A 254 -25.37 14.81 -19.59
N TYR A 255 -24.58 14.70 -20.65
CA TYR A 255 -23.84 13.48 -20.99
C TYR A 255 -22.82 13.10 -19.90
N ILE A 256 -22.02 14.05 -19.42
CA ILE A 256 -21.10 13.82 -18.30
C ILE A 256 -21.86 13.47 -17.01
N GLY A 257 -22.98 14.14 -16.75
CA GLY A 257 -23.83 13.87 -15.59
C GLY A 257 -24.34 12.42 -15.58
N MET A 258 -24.78 11.90 -16.73
CA MET A 258 -25.20 10.50 -16.85
C MET A 258 -24.04 9.50 -16.70
N GLU A 259 -22.86 9.82 -17.22
CA GLU A 259 -21.68 8.95 -17.14
C GLU A 259 -21.10 8.88 -15.71
N MET A 260 -21.25 9.95 -14.93
CA MET A 260 -20.85 10.00 -13.52
C MET A 260 -21.88 9.38 -12.56
N ALA A 261 -23.14 9.23 -13.01
CA ALA A 261 -24.21 8.61 -12.22
C ALA A 261 -24.25 7.07 -12.30
N LYS A 262 -23.45 6.45 -13.18
CA LYS A 262 -23.26 4.99 -13.30
C LYS A 262 -22.00 4.52 -12.59
#